data_AF-A0A0H3CW12-F1
#
_entry.id   AF-A0A0H3CW12-F1
#
_cell.length_a   1.000
_cell.length_b   1.000
_cell.length_c   1.000
_cell.angle_alpha   90.00
_cell.angle_beta   90.00
_cell.angle_gamma   90.00
#
_symmetry.space_group_name_H-M   'P 1'
#
loop_
_entity.id
_entity.type
_entity.pdbx_description
1 polymer ?
#
loop_
_entity_poly.entity_id
_entity_poly.type
_entity_poly.pdbx_seq_one_letter_code
_entity_poly.pdbx_strand_id
1 'polypeptide(L)'
;MMPEIAIAERAGVGADGHPRPTEDHVVVLDNAVLVLDGATSSEPSQPPGGWYAERLARRLAEDLHVAPEADLTEVLTSAIAALTAEHRLQPQRSPSSTVAAVRWLEDRVDALVLADSPVVGFGGFGVDVVSDDRLARLRRRGMLQTGADVRRRRNAHDGFWVAEADPGAAAHSVRRSWPRADVEAVLLASDGVSIGVDQYELFDWREVLAVSRADGPDAVLAAVRTAEKQDPDGERWPRPKRHDDQALVVVDFESGVIQGLP
;
A
#
# COMPACT_ATOMS: atom_id res chain seq x y z
N MET A 1 -9.64 22.89 -3.89
CA MET A 1 -10.78 22.00 -4.19
C MET A 1 -10.48 20.66 -3.53
N MET A 2 -11.41 20.11 -2.75
CA MET A 2 -11.21 18.78 -2.14
C MET A 2 -11.33 17.72 -3.23
N PRO A 3 -10.43 16.72 -3.28
CA PRO A 3 -10.55 15.62 -4.22
C PRO A 3 -11.77 14.75 -3.89
N GLU A 4 -12.29 14.08 -4.91
CA GLU A 4 -13.20 12.96 -4.73
C GLU A 4 -12.38 11.71 -4.39
N ILE A 5 -12.85 10.92 -3.41
CA ILE A 5 -12.15 9.72 -2.96
C ILE A 5 -13.08 8.53 -3.09
N ALA A 6 -12.68 7.54 -3.90
CA ALA A 6 -13.36 6.26 -4.05
C ALA A 6 -12.48 5.14 -3.51
N ILE A 7 -13.06 4.22 -2.74
CA ILE A 7 -12.35 3.15 -2.05
C ILE A 7 -13.03 1.82 -2.35
N ALA A 8 -12.25 0.78 -2.61
CA ALA A 8 -12.72 -0.59 -2.60
C ALA A 8 -11.78 -1.46 -1.76
N GLU A 9 -12.37 -2.25 -0.86
CA GLU A 9 -11.67 -3.17 0.02
C GLU A 9 -12.28 -4.57 -0.07
N ARG A 10 -11.45 -5.61 -0.04
CA ARG A 10 -11.91 -6.99 -0.04
C ARG A 10 -10.93 -7.89 0.71
N ALA A 11 -11.41 -8.54 1.75
CA ALA A 11 -10.62 -9.51 2.50
C ALA A 11 -10.23 -10.71 1.62
N GLY A 12 -9.02 -11.21 1.88
CA GLY A 12 -8.47 -12.43 1.35
C GLY A 12 -8.79 -13.65 2.22
N VAL A 13 -7.95 -14.68 2.08
CA VAL A 13 -8.01 -15.92 2.87
C VAL A 13 -6.66 -16.23 3.49
N GLY A 14 -6.64 -17.05 4.53
CA GLY A 14 -5.40 -17.63 5.06
C GLY A 14 -4.72 -18.54 4.03
N ALA A 15 -3.46 -18.90 4.29
CA ALA A 15 -2.75 -19.90 3.47
C ALA A 15 -3.41 -21.29 3.50
N ASP A 16 -4.25 -21.55 4.50
CA ASP A 16 -5.12 -22.72 4.63
C ASP A 16 -6.43 -22.62 3.81
N GLY A 17 -6.66 -21.48 3.15
CA GLY A 17 -7.85 -21.20 2.36
C GLY A 17 -9.08 -20.78 3.19
N HIS A 18 -8.96 -20.65 4.51
CA HIS A 18 -10.07 -20.23 5.37
C HIS A 18 -10.20 -18.71 5.44
N PRO A 19 -11.43 -18.17 5.60
CA PRO A 19 -11.62 -16.74 5.81
C PRO A 19 -10.84 -16.24 7.03
N ARG A 20 -10.23 -15.07 6.89
CA ARG A 20 -9.58 -14.34 7.99
C ARG A 20 -9.95 -12.85 7.94
N PRO A 21 -9.81 -12.10 9.04
CA PRO A 21 -9.88 -10.64 8.99
C PRO A 21 -8.86 -10.09 7.99
N THR A 22 -9.17 -8.96 7.36
CA THR A 22 -8.23 -8.23 6.50
C THR A 22 -7.00 -7.80 7.30
N GLU A 23 -5.85 -7.79 6.64
CA GLU A 23 -4.64 -7.15 7.16
C GLU A 23 -4.37 -5.79 6.50
N ASP A 24 -5.14 -5.44 5.46
CA ASP A 24 -5.16 -4.12 4.84
C ASP A 24 -5.96 -3.13 5.69
N HIS A 25 -5.46 -1.89 5.77
CA HIS A 25 -6.12 -0.76 6.40
C HIS A 25 -6.03 0.50 5.54
N VAL A 26 -7.17 1.11 5.27
CA VAL A 26 -7.28 2.41 4.61
C VAL A 26 -7.68 3.49 5.60
N VAL A 27 -7.02 4.65 5.55
CA VAL A 27 -7.41 5.85 6.30
C VAL A 27 -7.51 7.04 5.37
N VAL A 28 -8.61 7.78 5.48
CA VAL A 28 -8.83 9.06 4.79
C VAL A 28 -8.85 10.19 5.80
N LEU A 29 -8.09 11.23 5.49
CA LEU A 29 -8.00 12.49 6.23
C LEU A 29 -8.42 13.65 5.31
N ASP A 30 -8.53 14.85 5.87
CA ASP A 30 -8.90 16.05 5.11
C ASP A 30 -7.93 16.35 3.97
N ASN A 31 -6.65 16.00 4.14
CA ASN A 31 -5.59 16.31 3.18
C ASN A 31 -4.66 15.13 2.87
N ALA A 32 -5.01 13.91 3.26
CA ALA A 32 -4.18 12.72 3.01
C ALA A 32 -5.00 11.42 2.95
N VAL A 33 -4.44 10.41 2.29
CA VAL A 33 -4.92 9.03 2.29
C VAL A 33 -3.74 8.10 2.59
N LEU A 34 -3.98 7.10 3.43
CA LEU A 34 -3.03 6.07 3.79
C LEU A 34 -3.60 4.68 3.42
N VAL A 35 -2.78 3.82 2.83
CA VAL A 35 -3.04 2.39 2.65
C VAL A 35 -1.88 1.62 3.28
N LEU A 36 -2.20 0.74 4.21
CA LEU A 36 -1.24 -0.08 4.94
C LEU A 36 -1.63 -1.54 4.79
N ASP A 37 -0.74 -2.36 4.24
CA ASP A 37 -0.92 -3.79 4.09
C ASP A 37 -0.09 -4.52 5.15
N GLY A 38 -0.77 -5.22 6.05
CA GLY A 38 -0.18 -5.92 7.19
C GLY A 38 0.33 -7.31 6.83
N ALA A 39 1.56 -7.63 7.26
CA ALA A 39 2.12 -8.98 7.14
C ALA A 39 2.30 -9.64 8.51
N THR A 40 1.57 -10.73 8.75
CA THR A 40 1.69 -11.56 9.95
C THR A 40 3.10 -12.13 10.13
N SER A 41 3.62 -12.03 11.35
CA SER A 41 4.88 -12.68 11.73
C SER A 41 4.72 -14.20 11.77
N SER A 42 5.79 -14.93 11.46
CA SER A 42 5.83 -16.39 11.60
C SER A 42 5.82 -16.88 13.06
N GLU A 43 5.96 -15.98 14.02
CA GLU A 43 5.96 -16.26 15.46
C GLU A 43 4.51 -16.32 15.98
N PRO A 44 3.98 -17.50 16.37
CA PRO A 44 2.54 -17.64 16.71
C PRO A 44 2.07 -16.82 17.91
N SER A 45 3.02 -16.33 18.73
CA SER A 45 2.73 -15.49 19.89
C SER A 45 2.56 -14.01 19.55
N GLN A 46 2.92 -13.61 18.33
CA GLN A 46 2.75 -12.24 17.86
C GLN A 46 1.31 -12.02 17.39
N PRO A 47 0.79 -10.78 17.51
CA PRO A 47 -0.48 -10.44 16.90
C PRO A 47 -0.38 -10.49 15.36
N PRO A 48 -1.53 -10.59 14.65
CA PRO A 48 -1.56 -10.63 13.19
C PRO A 48 -1.05 -9.32 12.57
N GLY A 49 -0.72 -9.34 11.28
CA GLY A 49 -0.23 -8.16 10.54
C GLY A 49 -1.21 -6.99 10.58
N GLY A 50 -2.51 -7.28 10.44
CA GLY A 50 -3.57 -6.26 10.54
C GLY A 50 -3.58 -5.52 11.88
N TRP A 51 -3.21 -6.17 12.98
CA TRP A 51 -3.10 -5.49 14.28
C TRP A 51 -2.03 -4.39 14.27
N TYR A 52 -0.92 -4.61 13.55
CA TYR A 52 0.17 -3.64 13.42
C TYR A 52 -0.21 -2.54 12.44
N ALA A 53 -0.75 -2.92 11.27
CA ALA A 53 -1.21 -1.99 10.24
C ALA A 53 -2.29 -1.03 10.79
N GLU A 54 -3.30 -1.52 11.50
CA GLU A 54 -4.35 -0.71 12.14
C GLU A 54 -3.75 0.37 13.07
N ARG A 55 -2.82 -0.02 13.94
CA ARG A 55 -2.24 0.87 14.95
C ARG A 55 -1.29 1.88 14.34
N LEU A 56 -0.47 1.44 13.39
CA LEU A 56 0.40 2.35 12.66
C LEU A 56 -0.44 3.37 11.87
N ALA A 57 -1.49 2.92 11.18
CA ALA A 57 -2.40 3.80 10.44
C ALA A 57 -3.07 4.84 11.35
N ARG A 58 -3.58 4.41 12.52
CA ARG A 58 -4.17 5.31 13.51
C ARG A 58 -3.17 6.36 14.00
N ARG A 59 -1.94 5.95 14.31
CA ARG A 59 -0.92 6.89 14.80
C ARG A 59 -0.49 7.88 13.71
N LEU A 60 -0.26 7.41 12.49
CA LEU A 60 0.03 8.27 11.35
C LEU A 60 -1.10 9.29 11.12
N ALA A 61 -2.35 8.84 11.25
CA ALA A 61 -3.52 9.69 11.12
C ALA A 61 -3.59 10.79 12.18
N GLU A 62 -3.34 10.44 13.44
CA GLU A 62 -3.27 11.40 14.55
C GLU A 62 -2.16 12.43 14.34
N ASP A 63 -0.94 11.98 13.99
CA ASP A 63 0.21 12.85 13.78
C ASP A 63 -0.01 13.80 12.57
N LEU A 64 -0.59 13.30 11.46
CA LEU A 64 -0.92 14.12 10.29
C LEU A 64 -2.11 15.05 10.51
N HIS A 65 -3.07 14.68 11.36
CA HIS A 65 -4.15 15.59 11.73
C HIS A 65 -3.61 16.78 12.54
N VAL A 66 -2.67 16.53 13.46
CA VAL A 66 -2.05 17.57 14.29
C VAL A 66 -1.07 18.44 13.48
N ALA A 67 -0.28 17.83 12.60
CA ALA A 67 0.74 18.50 11.81
C ALA A 67 0.64 18.12 10.32
N PRO A 68 -0.34 18.65 9.58
CA PRO A 68 -0.64 18.24 8.21
C PRO A 68 0.52 18.46 7.23
N GLU A 69 1.40 19.41 7.51
CA GLU A 69 2.55 19.74 6.65
C GLU A 69 3.88 19.07 7.07
N ALA A 70 3.91 18.32 8.17
CA ALA A 70 5.12 17.68 8.67
C ALA A 70 5.76 16.72 7.65
N ASP A 71 7.09 16.55 7.66
CA ASP A 71 7.74 15.63 6.72
C ASP A 71 7.22 14.20 6.92
N LEU A 72 6.76 13.55 5.84
CA LEU A 72 6.12 12.23 5.92
C LEU A 72 7.08 11.14 6.44
N THR A 73 8.38 11.27 6.18
CA THR A 73 9.39 10.35 6.72
C THR A 73 9.52 10.55 8.23
N GLU A 74 9.58 11.79 8.72
CA GLU A 74 9.66 12.07 10.16
C GLU A 74 8.41 11.62 10.92
N VAL A 75 7.23 11.81 10.33
CA VAL A 75 5.95 11.31 10.86
C VAL A 75 5.98 9.78 10.95
N LEU A 76 6.40 9.10 9.87
CA LEU A 76 6.49 7.64 9.87
C LEU A 76 7.54 7.10 10.86
N THR A 77 8.72 7.72 10.94
CA THR A 77 9.74 7.38 11.94
C THR A 77 9.17 7.48 13.36
N SER A 78 8.49 8.59 13.67
CA SER A 78 7.93 8.84 15.00
C SER A 78 6.82 7.84 15.35
N ALA A 79 5.95 7.52 14.38
CA ALA A 79 4.88 6.55 14.54
C ALA A 79 5.43 5.14 14.81
N ILE A 80 6.42 4.68 14.03
CA ILE A 80 7.07 3.39 14.24
C ILE A 80 7.76 3.33 15.61
N ALA A 81 8.50 4.39 15.98
CA ALA A 81 9.20 4.45 17.27
C ALA A 81 8.24 4.35 18.46
N ALA A 82 7.13 5.08 18.40
CA ALA A 82 6.14 5.07 19.46
C ALA A 82 5.44 3.71 19.57
N LEU A 83 5.02 3.13 18.44
CA LEU A 83 4.36 1.82 18.42
C LEU A 83 5.29 0.71 18.95
N THR A 84 6.57 0.78 18.56
CA THR A 84 7.62 -0.12 19.04
C THR A 84 7.79 -0.02 20.54
N ALA A 85 7.86 1.19 21.09
CA ALA A 85 8.01 1.40 22.53
C ALA A 85 6.78 0.93 23.31
N GLU A 86 5.57 1.26 22.84
CA GLU A 86 4.30 0.93 23.49
C GLU A 86 4.10 -0.59 23.61
N HIS A 87 4.37 -1.32 22.52
CA HIS A 87 4.11 -2.75 22.47
C HIS A 87 5.35 -3.62 22.59
N ARG A 88 6.52 -3.01 22.85
CA ARG A 88 7.82 -3.69 23.00
C ARG A 88 8.14 -4.59 21.81
N LEU A 89 7.90 -4.07 20.60
CA LEU A 89 8.15 -4.77 19.35
C LEU A 89 9.66 -5.03 19.19
N GLN A 90 10.00 -6.14 18.56
CA GLN A 90 11.38 -6.60 18.41
C GLN A 90 11.73 -6.71 16.92
N PRO A 91 12.87 -6.13 16.48
CA PRO A 91 13.30 -6.22 15.10
C PRO A 91 13.36 -7.66 14.60
N GLN A 92 12.92 -7.86 13.36
CA GLN A 92 12.86 -9.14 12.63
C GLN A 92 11.93 -10.21 13.23
N ARG A 93 11.19 -9.89 14.30
CA ARG A 93 10.30 -10.83 14.99
C ARG A 93 8.86 -10.35 15.05
N SER A 94 8.64 -9.05 14.93
CA SER A 94 7.32 -8.43 15.03
C SER A 94 6.54 -8.50 13.73
N PRO A 95 5.21 -8.38 13.78
CA PRO A 95 4.41 -8.11 12.59
C PRO A 95 4.87 -6.80 11.94
N SER A 96 4.57 -6.66 10.66
CA SER A 96 4.99 -5.50 9.88
C SER A 96 3.87 -5.00 9.00
N SER A 97 4.06 -3.84 8.39
CA SER A 97 3.16 -3.35 7.35
C SER A 97 3.91 -2.57 6.28
N THR A 98 3.43 -2.64 5.04
CA THR A 98 3.76 -1.65 4.02
C THR A 98 3.17 -0.28 4.43
N VAL A 99 3.63 0.79 3.78
CA VAL A 99 2.98 2.10 3.91
C VAL A 99 2.94 2.76 2.54
N ALA A 100 1.75 2.96 1.99
CA ALA A 100 1.49 3.85 0.88
C ALA A 100 0.73 5.07 1.42
N ALA A 101 1.32 6.25 1.29
CA ALA A 101 0.73 7.49 1.78
C ALA A 101 0.73 8.53 0.66
N VAL A 102 -0.39 9.24 0.53
CA VAL A 102 -0.54 10.40 -0.34
C VAL A 102 -1.05 11.55 0.51
N ARG A 103 -0.40 12.71 0.40
CA ARG A 103 -0.84 13.95 1.01
C ARG A 103 -0.93 15.03 -0.05
N TRP A 104 -2.00 15.82 -0.05
CA TRP A 104 -2.07 17.04 -0.86
C TRP A 104 -2.02 18.28 0.02
N LEU A 105 -1.32 19.29 -0.49
CA LEU A 105 -1.27 20.64 0.05
C LEU A 105 -1.72 21.59 -1.06
N GLU A 106 -1.63 22.90 -0.81
CA GLU A 106 -2.07 23.90 -1.78
C GLU A 106 -1.28 23.81 -3.10
N ASP A 107 0.03 23.59 -3.01
CA ASP A 107 0.96 23.69 -4.13
C ASP A 107 1.48 22.34 -4.65
N ARG A 108 1.31 21.25 -3.88
CA ARG A 108 1.86 19.93 -4.22
C ARG A 108 1.03 18.75 -3.74
N VAL A 109 1.31 17.60 -4.35
CA VAL A 109 0.90 16.28 -3.88
C VAL A 109 2.16 15.47 -3.58
N ASP A 110 2.31 15.07 -2.32
CA ASP A 110 3.41 14.24 -1.82
C ASP A 110 2.97 12.77 -1.76
N ALA A 111 3.85 11.87 -2.17
CA ALA A 111 3.71 10.43 -2.00
C ALA A 111 4.89 9.84 -1.24
N LEU A 112 4.60 8.88 -0.36
CA LEU A 112 5.58 8.08 0.35
C LEU A 112 5.19 6.61 0.24
N VAL A 113 6.15 5.78 -0.18
CA VAL A 113 6.02 4.32 -0.28
C VAL A 113 7.12 3.64 0.53
N LEU A 114 6.73 2.78 1.46
CA LEU A 114 7.61 1.86 2.18
C LEU A 114 7.14 0.44 1.92
N ALA A 115 8.03 -0.41 1.39
CA ALA A 115 7.71 -1.73 0.85
C ALA A 115 6.80 -1.67 -0.40
N ASP A 116 6.05 -2.73 -0.68
CA ASP A 116 5.56 -3.08 -2.01
C ASP A 116 4.11 -2.65 -2.33
N SER A 117 3.50 -1.76 -1.53
CA SER A 117 2.22 -1.13 -1.89
C SER A 117 2.46 0.16 -2.70
N PRO A 118 2.16 0.21 -4.01
CA PRO A 118 2.49 1.35 -4.85
C PRO A 118 1.54 2.54 -4.68
N VAL A 119 2.06 3.72 -5.04
CA VAL A 119 1.28 4.93 -5.34
C VAL A 119 1.50 5.29 -6.80
N VAL A 120 0.43 5.62 -7.54
CA VAL A 120 0.53 5.98 -8.96
C VAL A 120 -0.08 7.35 -9.20
N GLY A 121 0.73 8.30 -9.67
CA GLY A 121 0.27 9.63 -10.06
C GLY A 121 -0.10 9.71 -11.54
N PHE A 122 -1.15 10.46 -11.84
CA PHE A 122 -1.63 10.75 -13.20
C PHE A 122 -1.76 12.25 -13.39
N GLY A 123 -1.33 12.76 -14.54
CA GLY A 123 -1.67 14.10 -14.98
C GLY A 123 -0.78 14.62 -16.10
N GLY A 124 -0.45 15.91 -16.08
CA GLY A 124 0.34 16.57 -17.14
C GLY A 124 1.73 15.97 -17.38
N PHE A 125 2.24 15.22 -16.41
CA PHE A 125 3.50 14.45 -16.48
C PHE A 125 3.32 13.02 -17.01
N GLY A 126 2.11 12.61 -17.38
CA GLY A 126 1.78 11.24 -17.79
C GLY A 126 1.46 10.35 -16.58
N VAL A 127 2.01 9.14 -16.56
CA VAL A 127 1.84 8.16 -15.47
C VAL A 127 3.17 8.01 -14.75
N ASP A 128 3.19 8.22 -13.44
CA ASP A 128 4.38 8.05 -12.60
C ASP A 128 4.09 7.04 -11.49
N VAL A 129 4.72 5.87 -11.59
CA VAL A 129 4.58 4.78 -10.61
C VAL A 129 5.65 4.94 -9.54
N VAL A 130 5.21 5.23 -8.32
CA VAL A 130 6.04 5.27 -7.12
C VAL A 130 5.91 3.92 -6.42
N SER A 131 6.96 3.09 -6.51
CA SER A 131 6.98 1.75 -5.91
C SER A 131 8.36 1.40 -5.39
N ASP A 132 8.44 0.46 -4.45
CA ASP A 132 9.69 -0.12 -3.98
C ASP A 132 9.81 -1.58 -4.42
N ASP A 133 10.68 -1.82 -5.39
CA ASP A 133 10.91 -3.13 -5.99
C ASP A 133 12.02 -3.94 -5.29
N ARG A 134 12.60 -3.46 -4.18
CA ARG A 134 13.66 -4.18 -3.43
C ARG A 134 13.20 -5.59 -3.04
N LEU A 135 12.02 -5.74 -2.48
CA LEU A 135 11.48 -7.04 -2.07
C LEU A 135 11.26 -7.96 -3.28
N ALA A 136 10.65 -7.45 -4.34
CA ALA A 136 10.42 -8.20 -5.58
C ALA A 136 11.73 -8.66 -6.25
N ARG A 137 12.76 -7.81 -6.29
CA ARG A 137 14.09 -8.18 -6.80
C ARG A 137 14.73 -9.31 -6.00
N LEU A 138 14.62 -9.28 -4.67
CA LEU A 138 15.16 -10.33 -3.82
C LEU A 138 14.41 -11.65 -4.01
N ARG A 139 13.08 -11.62 -4.16
CA ARG A 139 12.27 -12.81 -4.50
C ARG A 139 12.72 -13.42 -5.84
N ARG A 140 12.84 -12.60 -6.90
CA ARG A 140 13.31 -13.04 -8.24
C ARG A 140 14.71 -13.65 -8.23
N ARG A 141 15.59 -13.18 -7.33
CA ARG A 141 16.96 -13.72 -7.16
C ARG A 141 17.01 -14.98 -6.29
N GLY A 142 15.87 -15.51 -5.86
CA GLY A 142 15.83 -16.68 -4.97
C GLY A 142 16.36 -16.39 -3.56
N MET A 143 16.36 -15.12 -3.13
CA MET A 143 16.94 -14.71 -1.84
C MET A 143 15.93 -14.72 -0.69
N LEU A 144 14.66 -15.04 -0.95
CA LEU A 144 13.55 -15.00 0.03
C LEU A 144 12.71 -16.29 -0.05
N GLN A 145 13.36 -17.45 -0.07
CA GLN A 145 12.71 -18.75 -0.25
C GLN A 145 12.10 -19.31 1.04
N THR A 146 12.66 -18.92 2.19
CA THR A 146 12.20 -19.38 3.50
C THR A 146 11.83 -18.20 4.39
N GLY A 147 11.00 -18.45 5.42
CA GLY A 147 10.74 -17.43 6.45
C GLY A 147 12.01 -16.95 7.16
N ALA A 148 13.04 -17.80 7.28
CA ALA A 148 14.34 -17.40 7.83
C ALA A 148 15.10 -16.44 6.90
N ASP A 149 14.98 -16.61 5.58
CA ASP A 149 15.54 -15.69 4.61
C ASP A 149 14.86 -14.34 4.64
N VAL A 150 13.53 -14.33 4.75
CA VAL A 150 12.74 -13.10 4.88
C VAL A 150 13.12 -12.37 6.16
N ARG A 151 13.14 -13.05 7.32
CA ARG A 151 13.51 -12.42 8.60
C ARG A 151 14.90 -11.79 8.57
N ARG A 152 15.91 -12.52 8.05
CA ARG A 152 17.29 -12.03 7.98
C ARG A 152 17.45 -10.77 7.11
N ARG A 153 16.63 -10.64 6.06
CA ARG A 153 16.70 -9.53 5.10
C ARG A 153 15.69 -8.41 5.36
N ARG A 154 14.84 -8.55 6.38
CA ARG A 154 13.93 -7.49 6.80
C ARG A 154 14.73 -6.37 7.47
N ASN A 155 14.51 -5.13 7.04
CA ASN A 155 15.17 -3.93 7.53
C ASN A 155 16.69 -4.08 7.61
N ALA A 156 17.26 -4.65 6.55
CA ALA A 156 18.69 -4.87 6.40
C ALA A 156 19.21 -4.16 5.16
N HIS A 157 20.47 -3.71 5.20
CA HIS A 157 21.11 -2.99 4.10
C HIS A 157 21.13 -3.79 2.78
N ASP A 158 21.34 -5.11 2.84
CA ASP A 158 21.30 -6.02 1.69
C ASP A 158 19.92 -6.64 1.46
N GLY A 159 18.90 -6.07 2.10
CA GLY A 159 17.56 -6.59 2.20
C GLY A 159 16.49 -5.66 1.63
N PHE A 160 15.33 -5.67 2.27
CA PHE A 160 14.20 -4.81 1.97
C PHE A 160 13.77 -4.05 3.22
N TRP A 161 12.96 -3.01 3.04
CA TRP A 161 12.54 -2.11 4.10
C TRP A 161 11.02 -2.13 4.23
N VAL A 162 10.53 -2.19 5.46
CA VAL A 162 9.11 -2.31 5.80
C VAL A 162 8.88 -1.74 7.19
N ALA A 163 7.70 -1.19 7.45
CA ALA A 163 7.39 -0.70 8.80
C ALA A 163 7.27 -1.90 9.74
N GLU A 164 8.14 -1.96 10.75
CA GLU A 164 8.17 -3.02 11.77
C GLU A 164 8.68 -2.41 13.08
N ALA A 165 9.71 -2.97 13.73
CA ALA A 165 10.19 -2.46 15.01
C ALA A 165 11.36 -1.46 14.87
N ASP A 166 11.92 -1.28 13.67
CA ASP A 166 13.02 -0.34 13.41
C ASP A 166 12.49 0.97 12.80
N PRO A 167 12.49 2.09 13.53
CA PRO A 167 12.08 3.40 13.01
C PRO A 167 12.94 3.90 11.85
N GLY A 168 14.18 3.41 11.74
CA GLY A 168 15.10 3.73 10.66
C GLY A 168 14.58 3.30 9.28
N ALA A 169 13.66 2.34 9.22
CA ALA A 169 13.07 1.88 7.97
C ALA A 169 12.36 2.99 7.19
N ALA A 170 11.79 3.98 7.88
CA ALA A 170 11.13 5.12 7.24
C ALA A 170 12.07 5.97 6.37
N ALA A 171 13.36 6.07 6.73
CA ALA A 171 14.35 6.81 5.95
C ALA A 171 14.63 6.16 4.58
N HIS A 172 14.21 4.91 4.41
CA HIS A 172 14.39 4.14 3.18
C HIS A 172 13.16 4.18 2.28
N SER A 173 12.10 4.90 2.62
CA SER A 173 10.92 5.06 1.76
C SER A 173 11.26 5.70 0.41
N VAL A 174 10.59 5.23 -0.63
CA VAL A 174 10.57 5.88 -1.95
C VAL A 174 9.57 7.04 -1.86
N ARG A 175 9.97 8.23 -2.32
CA ARG A 175 9.17 9.45 -2.19
C ARG A 175 9.04 10.17 -3.51
N ARG A 176 7.93 10.88 -3.67
CA ARG A 176 7.66 11.75 -4.81
C ARG A 176 6.89 12.99 -4.35
N SER A 177 7.13 14.10 -5.04
CA SER A 177 6.31 15.30 -4.93
C SER A 177 6.00 15.75 -6.35
N TRP A 178 4.73 15.99 -6.63
CA TRP A 178 4.25 16.57 -7.89
C TRP A 178 3.65 17.96 -7.63
N PRO A 179 3.80 18.94 -8.53
CA PRO A 179 3.05 20.18 -8.45
C PRO A 179 1.56 19.88 -8.47
N ARG A 180 0.78 20.46 -7.55
CA ARG A 180 -0.65 20.16 -7.41
C ARG A 180 -1.42 20.46 -8.70
N ALA A 181 -1.00 21.49 -9.44
CA ALA A 181 -1.61 21.89 -10.71
C ALA A 181 -1.47 20.84 -11.83
N ASP A 182 -0.48 19.94 -11.73
CA ASP A 182 -0.18 18.94 -12.75
C ASP A 182 -0.81 17.57 -12.44
N VAL A 183 -1.44 17.39 -11.27
CA VAL A 183 -2.02 16.12 -10.82
C VAL A 183 -3.53 16.09 -11.08
N GLU A 184 -3.95 15.12 -11.88
CA GLU A 184 -5.35 14.82 -12.22
C GLU A 184 -5.92 13.76 -11.26
N ALA A 185 -5.17 12.69 -10.99
CA ALA A 185 -5.58 11.63 -10.09
C ALA A 185 -4.38 10.92 -9.46
N VAL A 186 -4.62 10.24 -8.34
CA VAL A 186 -3.65 9.36 -7.69
C VAL A 186 -4.34 8.06 -7.28
N LEU A 187 -3.67 6.93 -7.52
CA LEU A 187 -4.07 5.62 -7.01
C LEU A 187 -3.15 5.17 -5.88
N LEU A 188 -3.71 4.53 -4.85
CA LEU A 188 -2.97 3.77 -3.84
C LEU A 188 -3.50 2.33 -3.88
N ALA A 189 -2.61 1.34 -3.90
CA ALA A 189 -2.99 -0.07 -4.01
C ALA A 189 -2.17 -0.95 -3.05
N SER A 190 -2.81 -1.93 -2.39
CA SER A 190 -2.09 -3.06 -1.77
C SER A 190 -1.59 -4.05 -2.83
N ASP A 191 -0.74 -5.00 -2.42
CA ASP A 191 -0.13 -5.94 -3.37
C ASP A 191 -1.16 -6.89 -4.01
N GLY A 192 -2.26 -7.20 -3.29
CA GLY A 192 -3.38 -7.98 -3.79
C GLY A 192 -4.22 -7.27 -4.86
N VAL A 193 -4.00 -5.98 -5.09
CA VAL A 193 -4.51 -5.25 -6.27
C VAL A 193 -3.41 -5.10 -7.31
N SER A 194 -2.20 -4.68 -6.93
CA SER A 194 -1.12 -4.43 -7.89
C SER A 194 -0.67 -5.69 -8.63
N ILE A 195 -0.86 -6.88 -8.05
CA ILE A 195 -0.63 -8.17 -8.71
C ILE A 195 -1.42 -8.32 -10.02
N GLY A 196 -2.59 -7.66 -10.12
CA GLY A 196 -3.39 -7.59 -11.34
C GLY A 196 -2.67 -6.92 -12.51
N VAL A 197 -1.78 -5.98 -12.22
CA VAL A 197 -0.92 -5.28 -13.20
C VAL A 197 0.41 -6.01 -13.34
N ASP A 198 1.09 -6.27 -12.21
CA ASP A 198 2.50 -6.68 -12.19
C ASP A 198 2.74 -8.13 -12.62
N GLN A 199 1.78 -9.03 -12.39
CA GLN A 199 1.96 -10.47 -12.61
C GLN A 199 0.86 -11.08 -13.46
N TYR A 200 -0.39 -10.67 -13.23
CA TYR A 200 -1.53 -11.21 -13.98
C TYR A 200 -1.69 -10.52 -15.34
N GLU A 201 -1.09 -9.33 -15.51
CA GLU A 201 -1.13 -8.52 -16.74
C GLU A 201 -2.58 -8.31 -17.23
N LEU A 202 -3.52 -8.15 -16.29
CA LEU A 202 -4.94 -7.89 -16.58
C LEU A 202 -5.16 -6.44 -17.05
N PHE A 203 -4.31 -5.54 -16.58
CA PHE A 203 -4.39 -4.10 -16.80
C PHE A 203 -2.99 -3.48 -16.86
N ASP A 204 -2.88 -2.32 -17.48
CA ASP A 204 -1.91 -1.29 -17.08
C ASP A 204 -2.54 -0.29 -16.08
N TRP A 205 -1.73 0.61 -15.50
CA TRP A 205 -2.23 1.57 -14.52
C TRP A 205 -3.24 2.60 -15.08
N ARG A 206 -3.18 2.92 -16.38
CA ARG A 206 -4.19 3.79 -17.01
C ARG A 206 -5.52 3.06 -17.11
N GLU A 207 -5.50 1.78 -17.44
CA GLU A 207 -6.69 0.94 -17.48
C GLU A 207 -7.30 0.77 -16.08
N VAL A 208 -6.49 0.60 -15.03
CA VAL A 208 -6.98 0.61 -13.64
C VAL A 208 -7.72 1.91 -13.30
N LEU A 209 -7.16 3.07 -13.64
CA LEU A 209 -7.82 4.35 -13.42
C LEU A 209 -9.11 4.49 -14.25
N ALA A 210 -9.07 4.10 -15.53
CA ALA A 210 -10.21 4.19 -16.43
C ALA A 210 -11.39 3.31 -15.98
N VAL A 211 -11.11 2.05 -15.60
CA VAL A 211 -12.11 1.12 -15.04
C VAL A 211 -12.66 1.68 -13.72
N SER A 212 -11.80 2.20 -12.86
CA SER A 212 -12.24 2.75 -11.57
C SER A 212 -13.14 3.99 -11.74
N ARG A 213 -12.89 4.83 -12.74
CA ARG A 213 -13.73 5.99 -13.07
C ARG A 213 -15.06 5.57 -13.72
N ALA A 214 -15.05 4.55 -14.57
CA ALA A 214 -16.24 4.11 -15.31
C ALA A 214 -17.18 3.24 -14.45
N ASP A 215 -16.62 2.26 -13.76
CA ASP A 215 -17.36 1.17 -13.11
C ASP A 215 -17.12 1.12 -11.58
N GLY A 216 -16.27 2.00 -11.06
CA GLY A 216 -15.86 2.02 -9.65
C GLY A 216 -14.66 1.11 -9.36
N PRO A 217 -13.88 1.37 -8.30
CA PRO A 217 -12.68 0.59 -7.98
C PRO A 217 -12.97 -0.89 -7.66
N ASP A 218 -14.20 -1.26 -7.25
CA ASP A 218 -14.56 -2.66 -7.00
C ASP A 218 -14.50 -3.52 -8.27
N ALA A 219 -14.70 -2.92 -9.45
CA ALA A 219 -14.59 -3.62 -10.74
C ALA A 219 -13.15 -4.14 -10.97
N VAL A 220 -12.13 -3.38 -10.56
CA VAL A 220 -10.73 -3.81 -10.61
C VAL A 220 -10.50 -5.00 -9.69
N LEU A 221 -10.98 -4.91 -8.44
CA LEU A 221 -10.88 -6.00 -7.46
C LEU A 221 -11.62 -7.25 -7.96
N ALA A 222 -12.78 -7.11 -8.58
CA ALA A 222 -13.57 -8.19 -9.17
C ALA A 222 -12.82 -8.91 -10.31
N ALA A 223 -12.11 -8.16 -11.16
CA ALA A 223 -11.31 -8.74 -12.23
C ALA A 223 -10.14 -9.58 -11.67
N VAL A 224 -9.39 -9.03 -10.71
CA VAL A 224 -8.29 -9.77 -10.03
C VAL A 224 -8.82 -11.04 -9.36
N ARG A 225 -9.92 -10.92 -8.60
CA ARG A 225 -10.53 -12.08 -7.92
C ARG A 225 -11.08 -13.11 -8.91
N THR A 226 -11.52 -12.70 -10.10
CA THR A 226 -11.94 -13.60 -11.18
C THR A 226 -10.77 -14.38 -11.74
N ALA A 227 -9.63 -13.72 -11.99
CA ALA A 227 -8.41 -14.39 -12.45
C ALA A 227 -7.94 -15.46 -11.43
N GLU A 228 -7.91 -15.13 -10.14
CA GLU A 228 -7.54 -16.07 -9.08
C GLU A 228 -8.50 -17.27 -8.95
N LYS A 229 -9.79 -17.08 -9.29
CA LYS A 229 -10.77 -18.17 -9.30
C LYS A 229 -10.56 -19.12 -10.47
N GLN A 230 -10.06 -18.62 -11.60
CA GLN A 230 -9.74 -19.40 -12.80
C GLN A 230 -8.42 -20.17 -12.67
N ASP A 231 -7.58 -19.80 -11.72
CA ASP A 231 -6.30 -20.47 -11.41
C ASP A 231 -6.24 -20.86 -9.92
N PRO A 232 -7.15 -21.73 -9.43
CA PRO A 232 -7.34 -21.96 -7.98
C PRO A 232 -6.09 -22.49 -7.27
N ASP A 233 -5.24 -23.23 -7.98
CA ASP A 233 -4.03 -23.87 -7.44
C ASP A 233 -2.75 -23.06 -7.71
N GLY A 234 -2.83 -21.92 -8.40
CA GLY A 234 -1.66 -21.10 -8.69
C GLY A 234 -0.72 -21.71 -9.72
N GLU A 235 -1.22 -22.54 -10.64
CA GLU A 235 -0.40 -23.16 -11.68
C GLU A 235 0.03 -22.13 -12.72
N ARG A 236 -0.90 -21.25 -13.11
CA ARG A 236 -0.60 -20.15 -14.03
C ARG A 236 0.17 -19.03 -13.33
N TRP A 237 -0.26 -18.66 -12.12
CA TRP A 237 0.38 -17.62 -11.32
C TRP A 237 0.70 -18.14 -9.91
N PRO A 238 1.94 -18.63 -9.70
CA PRO A 238 2.37 -19.16 -8.41
C PRO A 238 2.25 -18.14 -7.27
N ARG A 239 1.51 -18.51 -6.22
CA ARG A 239 1.23 -17.64 -5.07
C ARG A 239 1.05 -18.43 -3.77
N PRO A 240 1.37 -17.86 -2.60
CA PRO A 240 1.34 -18.58 -1.32
C PRO A 240 -0.08 -18.82 -0.78
N LYS A 241 -1.06 -18.05 -1.23
CA LYS A 241 -2.48 -18.16 -0.88
C LYS A 241 -3.34 -17.84 -2.09
N ARG A 242 -4.54 -18.41 -2.14
CA ARG A 242 -5.44 -18.25 -3.30
C ARG A 242 -5.89 -16.81 -3.52
N HIS A 243 -6.20 -16.12 -2.42
CA HIS A 243 -6.78 -14.78 -2.38
C HIS A 243 -6.03 -13.93 -1.37
N ASP A 244 -5.40 -12.85 -1.83
CA ASP A 244 -4.89 -11.80 -0.94
C ASP A 244 -6.00 -10.83 -0.53
N ASP A 245 -5.73 -10.05 0.53
CA ASP A 245 -6.47 -8.82 0.82
C ASP A 245 -6.29 -7.84 -0.33
N GLN A 246 -7.29 -7.01 -0.57
CA GLN A 246 -7.26 -6.04 -1.65
C GLN A 246 -7.75 -4.71 -1.12
N ALA A 247 -6.95 -3.67 -1.28
CA ALA A 247 -7.32 -2.29 -1.03
C ALA A 247 -6.90 -1.44 -2.24
N LEU A 248 -7.86 -0.72 -2.82
CA LEU A 248 -7.63 0.25 -3.89
C LEU A 248 -8.30 1.56 -3.49
N VAL A 249 -7.53 2.64 -3.52
CA VAL A 249 -8.04 4.01 -3.34
C VAL A 249 -7.77 4.82 -4.58
N VAL A 250 -8.79 5.53 -5.03
CA VAL A 250 -8.72 6.53 -6.10
C VAL A 250 -8.91 7.90 -5.47
N VAL A 251 -7.95 8.79 -5.66
CA VAL A 251 -8.04 10.20 -5.29
C VAL A 251 -8.12 11.00 -6.59
N ASP A 252 -9.30 11.52 -6.91
CA ASP A 252 -9.56 12.27 -8.15
C ASP A 252 -9.59 13.76 -7.87
N PHE A 253 -8.71 14.50 -8.53
CA PHE A 253 -8.56 15.94 -8.38
C PHE A 253 -9.25 16.75 -9.49
N GLU A 254 -9.78 16.08 -10.52
CA GLU A 254 -10.46 16.71 -11.66
C GLU A 254 -11.95 16.99 -11.40
N SER A 255 -12.52 16.47 -10.30
CA SER A 255 -13.96 16.53 -9.93
C SER A 255 -14.53 17.94 -9.62
N GLY A 256 -14.07 18.99 -10.29
CA GLY A 256 -14.70 20.30 -10.31
C GLY A 256 -14.74 21.00 -11.66
N VAL A 257 -14.38 20.32 -12.75
CA VAL A 257 -14.80 20.75 -14.09
C VAL A 257 -16.11 20.02 -14.42
N ILE A 258 -17.24 20.55 -13.92
CA ILE A 258 -18.48 20.40 -14.68
C ILE A 258 -18.20 21.13 -15.99
N GLN A 259 -17.83 20.38 -17.02
CA GLN A 259 -17.82 20.87 -18.38
C GLN A 259 -19.23 21.35 -18.66
N GLY A 260 -19.41 22.67 -18.69
CA GLY A 260 -20.59 23.28 -19.28
C GLY A 260 -20.69 22.73 -20.69
N LEU A 261 -21.71 21.92 -20.92
CA LEU A 261 -22.13 21.57 -22.27
C LEU A 261 -22.38 22.87 -23.04
N PRO A 262 -21.91 23.00 -24.28
CA PRO A 262 -22.25 24.12 -25.15
C PRO A 262 -23.75 24.21 -25.43
#